data_AF-A0A2H0V6C0-F1
#
_entry.id   AF-A0A2H0V6C0-F1
#
_cell.length_a   1.000
_cell.length_b   1.000
_cell.length_c   1.000
_cell.angle_alpha   90.00
_cell.angle_beta   90.00
_cell.angle_gamma   90.00
#
_symmetry.space_group_name_H-M   'P 1'
#
loop_
_entity.id
_entity.type
_entity.pdbx_description
1 polymer ?
#
loop_
_entity_poly.entity_id
_entity_poly.type
_entity_poly.pdbx_seq_one_letter_code
_entity_poly.pdbx_strand_id
1 'polypeptide(L)'
;MTKIDFPPKDNDKKPKTVKSKIAQFHDQKSGGFDDKTGIMYEPDVLEKDYNKWLDFLAYAEKRLMKESEKTPKYDLIKDTLEKIDQIKLGEFSIDDPEHENILEKQKTQAKQLIDTVISKAIEYYQYVLAQQALKAEGDVKAIEISDSRRRYLHNALIDALRIANRYIYRHFAALNAEQLAQFEEQEEEKGHEVIDVVRLPFGEKVFVPKEVNLQDRYSVAAWGFELISEMKFREEEDRHTKAA
;
A
#
# COMPACT_ATOMS: atom_id res chain seq x y z
N MET A 1 14.47 -29.76 -12.37
CA MET A 1 13.09 -30.19 -12.65
C MET A 1 12.57 -30.90 -11.41
N THR A 2 11.66 -30.28 -10.66
CA THR A 2 11.12 -30.85 -9.43
C THR A 2 9.59 -30.78 -9.55
N LYS A 3 8.92 -31.94 -9.58
CA LYS A 3 7.46 -32.05 -9.63
C LYS A 3 6.87 -31.80 -8.24
N ILE A 4 5.80 -31.03 -8.19
CA ILE A 4 4.98 -30.82 -6.98
C ILE A 4 3.69 -31.60 -7.18
N ASP A 5 3.42 -32.57 -6.29
CA ASP A 5 2.17 -33.33 -6.25
C ASP A 5 1.11 -32.59 -5.42
N PHE A 6 -0.12 -32.56 -5.93
CA PHE A 6 -1.29 -32.03 -5.22
C PHE A 6 -2.08 -33.18 -4.55
N PRO A 7 -2.58 -33.00 -3.32
CA PRO A 7 -3.44 -34.00 -2.67
C PRO A 7 -4.84 -34.09 -3.32
N PRO A 8 -5.52 -35.24 -3.20
CA PRO A 8 -6.79 -35.49 -3.88
C PRO A 8 -7.95 -34.70 -3.27
N LYS A 9 -8.91 -34.32 -4.12
CA LYS A 9 -10.14 -33.62 -3.74
C LYS A 9 -11.13 -34.61 -3.13
N ASP A 10 -11.39 -34.49 -1.82
CA ASP A 10 -12.57 -35.07 -1.18
C ASP A 10 -13.82 -34.27 -1.58
N ASN A 11 -14.50 -34.73 -2.63
CA ASN A 11 -15.87 -34.35 -2.94
C ASN A 11 -16.81 -35.28 -2.17
N ASP A 12 -17.29 -34.89 -0.97
CA ASP A 12 -18.56 -35.41 -0.42
C ASP A 12 -19.01 -34.74 0.90
N LYS A 13 -19.03 -33.40 0.96
CA LYS A 13 -19.82 -32.69 1.98
C LYS A 13 -20.63 -31.56 1.33
N LYS A 14 -21.95 -31.72 1.31
CA LYS A 14 -22.88 -30.65 0.91
C LYS A 14 -22.54 -29.35 1.66
N PRO A 15 -22.47 -28.20 1.00
CA PRO A 15 -22.12 -26.94 1.64
C PRO A 15 -23.21 -26.56 2.65
N LYS A 16 -22.85 -26.52 3.93
CA LYS A 16 -23.71 -25.89 4.95
C LYS A 16 -23.76 -24.39 4.65
N THR A 17 -24.95 -23.90 4.31
CA THR A 17 -25.19 -22.48 4.02
C THR A 17 -24.79 -21.58 5.18
N VAL A 18 -24.21 -20.42 4.87
CA VAL A 18 -23.71 -19.37 5.78
C VAL A 18 -24.69 -19.06 6.94
N LYS A 19 -26.01 -19.15 6.70
CA LYS A 19 -27.05 -18.96 7.74
C LYS A 19 -26.97 -19.94 8.91
N SER A 20 -26.52 -21.18 8.73
CA SER A 20 -26.50 -22.18 9.81
C SER A 20 -25.31 -22.01 10.77
N LYS A 21 -24.25 -21.31 10.35
CA LYS A 21 -23.10 -21.01 11.22
C LYS A 21 -23.36 -19.79 12.11
N ILE A 22 -24.07 -18.78 11.61
CA ILE A 22 -24.42 -17.57 12.37
C ILE A 22 -25.31 -17.89 13.58
N ALA A 23 -26.20 -18.88 13.47
CA ALA A 23 -27.07 -19.29 14.58
C ALA A 23 -26.30 -19.95 15.75
N GLN A 24 -25.12 -20.51 15.53
CA GLN A 24 -24.29 -21.11 16.60
C GLN A 24 -23.45 -20.05 17.35
N PHE A 25 -23.25 -18.86 16.78
CA PHE A 25 -22.48 -17.78 17.41
C PHE A 25 -23.26 -17.00 18.48
N HIS A 26 -24.59 -17.04 18.46
CA HIS A 26 -25.41 -16.26 19.40
C HIS A 26 -25.52 -16.86 20.81
N ASP A 27 -25.18 -18.15 20.98
CA ASP A 27 -25.36 -18.86 22.27
C ASP A 27 -24.14 -18.77 23.21
N GLN A 28 -23.05 -18.12 22.80
CA GLN A 28 -21.82 -17.96 23.61
C GLN A 28 -21.58 -16.51 24.09
N LYS A 29 -22.64 -15.69 24.20
CA LYS A 29 -22.56 -14.33 24.76
C LYS A 29 -22.58 -14.32 26.30
N SER A 30 -21.52 -14.81 26.92
CA SER A 30 -21.18 -14.43 28.30
C SER A 30 -19.76 -13.91 28.33
N GLY A 31 -19.61 -12.60 28.57
CA GLY A 31 -18.31 -11.92 28.62
C GLY A 31 -17.31 -12.61 29.55
N GLY A 32 -16.06 -12.70 29.11
CA GLY A 32 -14.95 -13.27 29.89
C GLY A 32 -14.18 -12.18 30.60
N PHE A 33 -14.08 -12.30 31.92
CA PHE A 33 -13.17 -11.51 32.76
C PHE A 33 -11.80 -12.20 32.77
N ASP A 34 -10.73 -11.47 32.47
CA ASP A 34 -9.35 -11.99 32.50
C ASP A 34 -8.67 -11.62 33.83
N ASP A 35 -8.57 -12.61 34.71
CA ASP A 35 -8.01 -12.49 36.06
C ASP A 35 -6.53 -12.05 36.08
N LYS A 36 -5.81 -12.13 34.96
CA LYS A 36 -4.38 -11.75 34.87
C LYS A 36 -4.18 -10.28 34.50
N THR A 37 -5.10 -9.70 33.75
CA THR A 37 -4.96 -8.33 33.24
C THR A 37 -5.95 -7.35 33.88
N GLY A 38 -7.00 -7.85 34.53
CA GLY A 38 -8.03 -7.03 35.18
C GLY A 38 -8.91 -6.24 34.21
N ILE A 39 -8.84 -6.57 32.92
CA ILE A 39 -9.56 -5.87 31.85
C ILE A 39 -10.83 -6.65 31.50
N MET A 40 -11.99 -6.00 31.56
CA MET A 40 -13.21 -6.51 30.93
C MET A 40 -13.13 -6.30 29.43
N TYR A 41 -13.25 -7.38 28.66
CA TYR A 41 -13.35 -7.31 27.21
C TYR A 41 -14.81 -7.11 26.83
N GLU A 42 -15.14 -5.98 26.18
CA GLU A 42 -16.39 -5.81 25.46
C GLU A 42 -16.21 -6.33 24.02
N PRO A 43 -16.80 -7.49 23.66
CA PRO A 43 -16.65 -8.09 22.32
C PRO A 43 -17.17 -7.18 21.20
N ASP A 44 -18.08 -6.27 21.55
CA ASP A 44 -18.85 -5.47 20.60
C ASP A 44 -18.01 -4.41 19.87
N VAL A 45 -16.85 -4.01 20.41
CA VAL A 45 -15.99 -2.99 19.77
C VAL A 45 -15.16 -3.59 18.61
N LEU A 46 -14.70 -4.84 18.75
CA LEU A 46 -13.91 -5.53 17.72
C LEU A 46 -14.78 -6.01 16.55
N GLU A 47 -16.01 -6.45 16.83
CA GLU A 47 -16.94 -6.94 15.81
C GLU A 47 -17.48 -5.81 14.91
N LYS A 48 -17.66 -4.60 15.46
CA LYS A 48 -18.21 -3.44 14.74
C LYS A 48 -17.22 -2.81 13.77
N ASP A 49 -15.94 -2.74 14.12
CA ASP A 49 -14.87 -2.29 13.20
C ASP A 49 -14.56 -3.36 12.13
N TYR A 50 -14.76 -4.62 12.47
CA TYR A 50 -14.58 -5.75 11.55
C TYR A 50 -15.68 -5.82 10.47
N ASN A 51 -16.95 -5.68 10.84
CA ASN A 51 -18.04 -5.68 9.86
C ASN A 51 -17.93 -4.49 8.90
N LYS A 52 -17.54 -3.31 9.39
CA LYS A 52 -17.20 -2.16 8.52
C LYS A 52 -16.06 -2.47 7.55
N TRP A 53 -15.05 -3.24 7.99
CA TRP A 53 -13.95 -3.66 7.12
C TRP A 53 -14.36 -4.70 6.09
N LEU A 54 -15.23 -5.65 6.44
CA LEU A 54 -15.78 -6.62 5.49
C LEU A 54 -16.67 -5.95 4.44
N ASP A 55 -17.52 -5.02 4.87
CA ASP A 55 -18.31 -4.20 3.95
C ASP A 55 -17.41 -3.37 3.02
N PHE A 56 -16.28 -2.87 3.54
CA PHE A 56 -15.26 -2.20 2.74
C PHE A 56 -14.57 -3.12 1.74
N LEU A 57 -14.21 -4.36 2.11
CA LEU A 57 -13.58 -5.31 1.19
C LEU A 57 -14.56 -5.74 0.09
N ALA A 58 -15.80 -6.03 0.45
CA ALA A 58 -16.86 -6.33 -0.52
C ALA A 58 -17.18 -5.13 -1.42
N TYR A 59 -17.11 -3.91 -0.89
CA TYR A 59 -17.21 -2.67 -1.67
C TYR A 59 -16.03 -2.50 -2.63
N ALA A 60 -14.79 -2.70 -2.17
CA ALA A 60 -13.58 -2.59 -2.98
C ALA A 60 -13.56 -3.64 -4.10
N GLU A 61 -13.92 -4.89 -3.80
CA GLU A 61 -14.03 -5.97 -4.78
C GLU A 61 -15.13 -5.69 -5.82
N LYS A 62 -16.29 -5.20 -5.38
CA LYS A 62 -17.40 -4.84 -6.27
C LYS A 62 -17.11 -3.58 -7.10
N ARG A 63 -16.27 -2.67 -6.61
CA ARG A 63 -15.81 -1.48 -7.31
C ARG A 63 -14.74 -1.82 -8.35
N LEU A 64 -13.79 -2.69 -8.01
CA LEU A 64 -12.81 -3.26 -8.94
C LEU A 64 -13.50 -3.95 -10.13
N MET A 65 -14.63 -4.64 -9.91
CA MET A 65 -15.42 -5.25 -10.98
C MET A 65 -16.32 -4.28 -11.78
N LYS A 66 -16.50 -3.03 -11.34
CA LYS A 66 -17.42 -2.06 -11.96
C LYS A 66 -16.77 -0.80 -12.56
N GLU A 67 -15.57 -0.41 -12.13
CA GLU A 67 -14.94 0.86 -12.52
C GLU A 67 -13.52 0.68 -13.08
N SER A 68 -13.34 -0.18 -14.10
CA SER A 68 -12.07 -0.25 -14.86
C SER A 68 -11.79 1.00 -15.72
N GLU A 69 -12.48 2.13 -15.49
CA GLU A 69 -12.38 3.36 -16.28
C GLU A 69 -11.78 4.56 -15.54
N LYS A 70 -11.26 4.43 -14.31
CA LYS A 70 -10.73 5.59 -13.56
C LYS A 70 -9.27 5.44 -13.14
N THR A 71 -8.41 6.05 -13.95
CA THR A 71 -6.97 6.28 -13.76
C THR A 71 -6.22 5.03 -13.31
N PRO A 72 -5.62 4.27 -14.24
CA PRO A 72 -4.78 3.13 -13.90
C PRO A 72 -3.73 3.54 -12.86
N LYS A 73 -3.81 2.94 -11.67
CA LYS A 73 -2.98 3.29 -10.50
C LYS A 73 -1.53 2.94 -10.78
N TYR A 74 -1.33 1.84 -11.50
CA TYR A 74 -0.03 1.41 -11.97
C TYR A 74 0.58 2.39 -12.99
N ASP A 75 -0.23 2.91 -13.93
CA ASP A 75 0.27 3.89 -14.91
C ASP A 75 0.68 5.21 -14.23
N LEU A 76 0.00 5.63 -13.16
CA LEU A 76 0.43 6.81 -12.38
C LEU A 76 1.82 6.64 -11.74
N ILE A 77 2.12 5.43 -11.25
CA ILE A 77 3.46 5.11 -10.74
C ILE A 77 4.47 5.15 -11.87
N LYS A 78 4.16 4.52 -13.01
CA LYS A 78 5.03 4.51 -14.19
C LYS A 78 5.32 5.92 -14.71
N ASP A 79 4.29 6.74 -14.88
CA ASP A 79 4.41 8.14 -15.29
C ASP A 79 5.29 8.94 -14.31
N THR A 80 5.20 8.63 -13.02
CA THR A 80 6.04 9.30 -12.00
C THR A 80 7.50 8.88 -12.14
N LEU A 81 7.79 7.59 -12.36
CA LEU A 81 9.14 7.09 -12.60
C LEU A 81 9.74 7.72 -13.86
N GLU A 82 8.97 7.80 -14.95
CA GLU A 82 9.38 8.47 -16.18
C GLU A 82 9.65 9.96 -15.98
N LYS A 83 8.81 10.66 -15.18
CA LYS A 83 9.07 12.05 -14.81
C LYS A 83 10.35 12.22 -14.01
N ILE A 84 10.64 11.33 -13.05
CA ILE A 84 11.89 11.34 -12.28
C ILE A 84 13.10 11.18 -13.21
N ASP A 85 13.00 10.30 -14.21
CA ASP A 85 14.06 10.10 -15.21
C ASP A 85 14.32 11.33 -16.07
N GLN A 86 13.28 12.10 -16.36
CA GLN A 86 13.35 13.31 -17.18
C GLN A 86 13.93 14.52 -16.44
N ILE A 87 14.14 14.45 -15.13
CA ILE A 87 14.71 15.55 -14.35
C ILE A 87 16.15 15.80 -14.80
N LYS A 88 16.47 17.06 -15.01
CA LYS A 88 17.80 17.51 -15.44
C LYS A 88 18.33 18.56 -14.48
N LEU A 89 19.64 18.75 -14.50
CA LEU A 89 20.26 19.91 -13.87
C LEU A 89 19.74 21.20 -14.52
N GLY A 90 19.64 22.25 -13.71
CA GLY A 90 19.29 23.58 -14.17
C GLY A 90 20.46 24.27 -14.86
N GLU A 91 20.21 25.49 -15.37
CA GLU A 91 21.17 26.23 -16.20
C GLU A 91 22.51 26.49 -15.49
N PHE A 92 22.49 26.61 -14.16
CA PHE A 92 23.69 26.90 -13.37
C PHE A 92 24.52 25.67 -13.01
N SER A 93 24.03 24.46 -13.30
CA SER A 93 24.66 23.19 -12.91
C SER A 93 24.90 22.24 -14.08
N ILE A 94 24.48 22.58 -15.29
CA ILE A 94 24.35 21.65 -16.42
C ILE A 94 25.65 20.94 -16.83
N ASP A 95 26.81 21.56 -16.60
CA ASP A 95 28.12 21.04 -16.99
C ASP A 95 28.96 20.55 -15.78
N ASP A 96 28.37 20.48 -14.58
CA ASP A 96 29.08 20.04 -13.37
C ASP A 96 28.92 18.52 -13.13
N PRO A 97 30.00 17.72 -13.25
CA PRO A 97 29.95 16.27 -13.06
C PRO A 97 29.60 15.85 -11.62
N GLU A 98 29.92 16.67 -10.62
CA GLU A 98 29.59 16.40 -9.23
C GLU A 98 28.08 16.54 -9.02
N HIS A 99 27.48 17.60 -9.56
CA HIS A 99 26.03 17.81 -9.50
C HIS A 99 25.26 16.73 -10.27
N GLU A 100 25.77 16.28 -11.42
CA GLU A 100 25.18 15.16 -12.17
C GLU A 100 25.14 13.88 -11.32
N ASN A 101 26.23 13.58 -10.59
CA ASN A 101 26.29 12.43 -9.70
C ASN A 101 25.32 12.56 -8.51
N ILE A 102 25.19 13.75 -7.93
CA ILE A 102 24.21 14.03 -6.87
C ILE A 102 22.79 13.82 -7.40
N LEU A 103 22.47 14.34 -8.59
CA LEU A 103 21.17 14.19 -9.22
C LEU A 103 20.81 12.72 -9.45
N GLU A 104 21.74 11.92 -10.00
CA GLU A 104 21.49 10.50 -10.26
C GLU A 104 21.30 9.69 -8.97
N LYS A 105 22.02 10.04 -7.89
CA LYS A 105 21.78 9.46 -6.56
C LYS A 105 20.38 9.82 -6.05
N GLN A 106 19.96 11.08 -6.18
CA GLN A 106 18.63 11.52 -5.75
C GLN A 106 17.51 10.83 -6.55
N LYS A 107 17.67 10.70 -7.87
CA LYS A 107 16.73 9.95 -8.72
C LYS A 107 16.65 8.48 -8.30
N THR A 108 17.80 7.84 -8.10
CA THR A 108 17.87 6.45 -7.65
C THR A 108 17.17 6.26 -6.31
N GLN A 109 17.41 7.15 -5.34
CA GLN A 109 16.77 7.12 -4.05
C GLN A 109 15.25 7.29 -4.15
N ALA A 110 14.76 8.22 -4.99
CA ALA A 110 13.33 8.40 -5.21
C ALA A 110 12.66 7.14 -5.77
N LYS A 111 13.28 6.48 -6.76
CA LYS A 111 12.79 5.21 -7.32
C LYS A 111 12.76 4.10 -6.27
N GLN A 112 13.83 3.96 -5.48
CA GLN A 112 13.89 2.98 -4.39
C GLN A 112 12.80 3.21 -3.33
N LEU A 113 12.45 4.47 -3.06
CA LEU A 113 11.34 4.80 -2.14
C LEU A 113 9.98 4.40 -2.73
N ILE A 114 9.76 4.59 -4.04
CA ILE A 114 8.57 4.07 -4.73
C ILE A 114 8.54 2.54 -4.67
N ASP A 115 9.64 1.86 -4.96
CA ASP A 115 9.74 0.39 -4.86
C ASP A 115 9.45 -0.10 -3.45
N THR A 116 9.91 0.64 -2.43
CA THR A 116 9.61 0.34 -1.03
C THR A 116 8.11 0.43 -0.75
N VAL A 117 7.41 1.45 -1.29
CA VAL A 117 5.96 1.55 -1.19
C VAL A 117 5.27 0.33 -1.81
N ILE A 118 5.67 -0.05 -3.03
CA ILE A 118 5.10 -1.20 -3.73
C ILE A 118 5.33 -2.47 -2.92
N SER A 119 6.55 -2.69 -2.43
CA SER A 119 6.89 -3.83 -1.58
C SER A 119 6.03 -3.88 -0.32
N LYS A 120 5.81 -2.75 0.36
CA LYS A 120 4.91 -2.68 1.53
C LYS A 120 3.44 -2.91 1.18
N ALA A 121 2.99 -2.49 0.00
CA ALA A 121 1.66 -2.81 -0.50
C ALA A 121 1.49 -4.32 -0.76
N ILE A 122 2.51 -4.98 -1.34
CA ILE A 122 2.53 -6.43 -1.55
C ILE A 122 2.51 -7.18 -0.21
N GLU A 123 3.40 -6.82 0.72
CA GLU A 123 3.45 -7.44 2.06
C GLU A 123 2.10 -7.33 2.77
N TYR A 124 1.49 -6.14 2.76
CA TYR A 124 0.18 -5.91 3.35
C TYR A 124 -0.91 -6.74 2.66
N TYR A 125 -0.96 -6.74 1.32
CA TYR A 125 -1.92 -7.50 0.53
C TYR A 125 -1.85 -9.01 0.82
N GLN A 126 -0.65 -9.59 0.77
CA GLN A 126 -0.43 -11.02 1.05
C GLN A 126 -0.88 -11.39 2.47
N TYR A 127 -0.59 -10.51 3.42
CA TYR A 127 -0.97 -10.72 4.81
C TYR A 127 -2.49 -10.67 5.02
N VAL A 128 -3.18 -9.76 4.33
CA VAL A 128 -4.66 -9.70 4.36
C VAL A 128 -5.27 -10.98 3.81
N LEU A 129 -4.76 -11.53 2.70
CA LEU A 129 -5.24 -12.80 2.16
C LEU A 129 -5.00 -13.97 3.13
N ALA A 130 -3.82 -14.03 3.76
CA ALA A 130 -3.51 -15.06 4.75
C ALA A 130 -4.44 -14.98 5.98
N GLN A 131 -4.74 -13.77 6.45
CA GLN A 131 -5.68 -13.57 7.56
C GLN A 131 -7.11 -14.02 7.18
N GLN A 132 -7.56 -13.81 5.94
CA GLN A 132 -8.85 -14.29 5.47
C GLN A 132 -8.93 -15.84 5.50
N ALA A 133 -7.85 -16.53 5.13
CA ALA A 133 -7.77 -17.99 5.20
C ALA A 133 -7.88 -18.50 6.64
N LEU A 134 -7.10 -17.93 7.58
CA LEU A 134 -7.16 -18.26 9.01
C LEU A 134 -8.55 -18.01 9.63
N LYS A 135 -9.25 -16.98 9.15
CA LYS A 135 -10.63 -16.67 9.57
C LYS A 135 -11.64 -17.72 9.10
N ALA A 136 -11.44 -18.33 7.94
CA ALA A 136 -12.29 -19.43 7.48
C ALA A 136 -12.17 -20.68 8.36
N GLU A 137 -11.02 -20.84 9.02
CA GLU A 137 -10.70 -21.96 9.93
C GLU A 137 -11.22 -21.75 11.36
N GLY A 138 -11.49 -20.50 11.77
CA GLY A 138 -12.15 -20.18 13.04
C GLY A 138 -11.24 -20.11 14.27
N ASP A 139 -9.92 -19.98 14.09
CA ASP A 139 -8.96 -19.85 15.21
C ASP A 139 -8.87 -18.41 15.72
N VAL A 140 -9.56 -18.13 16.84
CA VAL A 140 -9.66 -16.79 17.45
C VAL A 140 -8.30 -16.23 17.89
N LYS A 141 -7.38 -17.06 18.42
CA LYS A 141 -6.05 -16.60 18.87
C LYS A 141 -5.14 -16.28 17.69
N ALA A 142 -5.21 -17.09 16.64
CA ALA A 142 -4.50 -16.80 15.39
C ALA A 142 -5.00 -15.50 14.74
N ILE A 143 -6.31 -15.21 14.85
CA ILE A 143 -6.92 -13.98 14.33
C ILE A 143 -6.42 -12.73 15.06
N GLU A 144 -6.28 -12.76 16.39
CA GLU A 144 -5.80 -11.60 17.19
C GLU A 144 -4.33 -11.24 16.92
N ILE A 145 -3.45 -12.25 16.94
CA ILE A 145 -2.03 -12.07 16.58
C ILE A 145 -1.94 -11.53 15.15
N SER A 146 -2.82 -12.05 14.28
CA SER A 146 -2.87 -11.60 12.90
C SER A 146 -3.31 -10.14 12.77
N ASP A 147 -4.28 -9.69 13.56
CA ASP A 147 -4.74 -8.30 13.47
C ASP A 147 -3.65 -7.29 13.87
N SER A 148 -2.82 -7.63 14.86
CA SER A 148 -1.69 -6.79 15.27
C SER A 148 -0.65 -6.64 14.15
N ARG A 149 -0.28 -7.74 13.49
CA ARG A 149 0.66 -7.71 12.37
C ARG A 149 0.08 -6.99 11.14
N ARG A 150 -1.23 -7.15 10.86
CA ARG A 150 -1.92 -6.38 9.81
C ARG A 150 -1.79 -4.88 10.04
N ARG A 151 -2.06 -4.41 11.27
CA ARG A 151 -1.95 -2.97 11.63
C ARG A 151 -0.52 -2.46 11.49
N TYR A 152 0.47 -3.27 11.89
CA TYR A 152 1.88 -2.93 11.71
C TYR A 152 2.24 -2.74 10.23
N LEU A 153 1.90 -3.71 9.36
CA LEU A 153 2.18 -3.63 7.93
C LEU A 153 1.44 -2.45 7.27
N HIS A 154 0.22 -2.17 7.71
CA HIS A 154 -0.56 -1.04 7.25
C HIS A 154 0.09 0.31 7.58
N ASN A 155 0.53 0.49 8.83
CA ASN A 155 1.26 1.70 9.22
C ASN A 155 2.58 1.83 8.44
N ALA A 156 3.31 0.73 8.23
CA ALA A 156 4.53 0.74 7.42
C ALA A 156 4.27 1.18 5.97
N LEU A 157 3.13 0.78 5.37
CA LEU A 157 2.71 1.26 4.05
C LEU A 157 2.43 2.78 4.04
N ILE A 158 1.71 3.28 5.05
CA ILE A 158 1.44 4.72 5.19
C ILE A 158 2.75 5.51 5.31
N ASP A 159 3.67 5.04 6.15
CA ASP A 159 4.93 5.73 6.39
C ASP A 159 5.80 5.73 5.14
N ALA A 160 5.90 4.60 4.44
CA ALA A 160 6.58 4.52 3.14
C ALA A 160 6.00 5.52 2.13
N LEU A 161 4.66 5.60 2.04
CA LEU A 161 3.97 6.54 1.16
C LEU A 161 4.30 7.99 1.48
N ARG A 162 4.33 8.35 2.76
CA ARG A 162 4.64 9.71 3.21
C ARG A 162 6.08 10.08 2.94
N ILE A 163 7.02 9.17 3.21
CA ILE A 163 8.45 9.37 2.98
C ILE A 163 8.70 9.57 1.49
N ALA A 164 8.18 8.67 0.64
CA ALA A 164 8.36 8.75 -0.81
C ALA A 164 7.75 10.03 -1.41
N ASN A 165 6.50 10.36 -1.07
CA ASN A 165 5.86 11.60 -1.56
C ASN A 165 6.63 12.84 -1.10
N ARG A 166 7.03 12.92 0.17
CA ARG A 166 7.76 14.07 0.71
C ARG A 166 9.11 14.22 0.03
N TYR A 167 9.85 13.12 -0.15
CA TYR A 167 11.15 13.13 -0.79
C TYR A 167 11.06 13.65 -2.23
N ILE A 168 10.19 13.05 -3.04
CA ILE A 168 10.02 13.45 -4.46
C ILE A 168 9.55 14.90 -4.54
N TYR A 169 8.57 15.29 -3.71
CA TYR A 169 8.06 16.65 -3.72
C TYR A 169 9.16 17.67 -3.36
N ARG A 170 9.91 17.41 -2.30
CA ARG A 170 10.99 18.30 -1.81
C ARG A 170 12.10 18.49 -2.86
N HIS A 171 12.60 17.39 -3.42
CA HIS A 171 13.75 17.42 -4.32
C HIS A 171 13.40 17.82 -5.75
N PHE A 172 12.19 17.51 -6.21
CA PHE A 172 11.87 17.56 -7.65
C PHE A 172 10.63 18.37 -8.02
N ALA A 173 9.74 18.68 -7.07
CA ALA A 173 8.57 19.50 -7.39
C ALA A 173 8.93 20.97 -7.56
N ALA A 174 8.15 21.64 -8.40
CA ALA A 174 8.12 23.09 -8.48
C ALA A 174 7.67 23.65 -7.11
N LEU A 175 8.59 24.32 -6.43
CA LEU A 175 8.37 24.97 -5.15
C LEU A 175 8.20 26.47 -5.37
N ASN A 176 7.42 27.13 -4.52
CA ASN A 176 7.44 28.58 -4.47
C ASN A 176 8.75 29.07 -3.81
N ALA A 177 9.06 30.37 -3.92
CA ALA A 177 10.31 30.93 -3.45
C ALA A 177 10.56 30.70 -1.94
N GLU A 178 9.50 30.78 -1.12
CA GLU A 178 9.58 30.55 0.33
C GLU A 178 9.91 29.08 0.64
N GLN A 179 9.23 28.15 -0.03
CA GLN A 179 9.47 26.71 0.12
C GLN A 179 10.85 26.29 -0.36
N LEU A 180 11.35 26.92 -1.43
CA LEU A 180 12.69 26.67 -1.95
C LEU A 180 13.76 27.15 -0.97
N ALA A 181 13.63 28.37 -0.45
CA ALA A 181 14.55 28.91 0.55
C ALA A 181 14.57 28.05 1.84
N GLN A 182 13.40 27.63 2.32
CA GLN A 182 13.31 26.71 3.47
C GLN A 182 13.94 25.35 3.19
N PHE A 183 13.82 24.86 1.96
CA PHE A 183 14.47 23.61 1.55
C PHE A 183 15.99 23.76 1.55
N GLU A 184 16.49 24.84 0.95
CA GLU A 184 17.91 25.16 0.85
C GLU A 184 18.55 25.27 2.24
N GLU A 185 17.96 26.06 3.14
CA GLU A 185 18.39 26.21 4.53
C GLU A 185 18.46 24.85 5.25
N GLN A 186 17.43 24.00 5.10
CA GLN A 186 17.39 22.70 5.77
C GLN A 186 18.37 21.66 5.20
N GLU A 187 18.77 21.76 3.93
CA GLU A 187 19.82 20.90 3.37
C GLU A 187 21.20 21.43 3.77
N GLU A 188 21.41 22.75 3.76
CA GLU A 188 22.63 23.38 4.22
C GLU A 188 22.93 23.05 5.70
N GLU A 189 21.92 23.13 6.58
CA GLU A 189 22.03 22.74 7.99
C GLU A 189 22.45 21.27 8.19
N LYS A 190 22.15 20.39 7.23
CA LYS A 190 22.54 18.97 7.24
C LYS A 190 23.88 18.73 6.58
N GLY A 191 24.54 19.77 6.05
CA GLY A 191 25.76 19.66 5.27
C GLY A 191 25.54 18.97 3.92
N HIS A 192 24.34 19.06 3.36
CA HIS A 192 24.03 18.55 2.04
C HIS A 192 24.08 19.69 1.02
N GLU A 193 24.74 19.42 -0.10
CA GLU A 193 24.77 20.35 -1.22
C GLU A 193 23.41 20.37 -1.94
N VAL A 194 22.93 21.59 -2.22
CA VAL A 194 21.70 21.82 -2.97
C VAL A 194 22.06 22.07 -4.42
N ILE A 195 21.64 21.14 -5.28
CA ILE A 195 21.83 21.26 -6.72
C ILE A 195 20.66 21.99 -7.37
N ASP A 196 20.97 22.80 -8.38
CA ASP A 196 19.96 23.41 -9.25
C ASP A 196 19.42 22.36 -10.22
N VAL A 197 18.09 22.20 -10.25
CA VAL A 197 17.40 21.19 -11.07
C VAL A 197 16.17 21.79 -11.74
N VAL A 198 15.84 21.27 -12.93
CA VAL A 198 14.59 21.58 -13.63
C VAL A 198 13.43 20.91 -12.89
N ARG A 199 12.82 21.67 -11.98
CA ARG A 199 11.71 21.22 -11.14
C ARG A 199 10.42 21.06 -11.96
N LEU A 200 9.73 19.95 -11.75
CA LEU A 200 8.51 19.59 -12.48
C LEU A 200 7.24 19.86 -11.63
N PRO A 201 6.09 20.16 -12.26
CA PRO A 201 4.83 20.29 -11.52
C PRO A 201 4.32 18.92 -11.10
N PHE A 202 4.67 18.50 -9.88
CA PHE A 202 4.02 17.36 -9.22
C PHE A 202 2.74 17.80 -8.51
N GLY A 203 1.74 16.92 -8.48
CA GLY A 203 0.57 17.13 -7.62
C GLY A 203 0.93 16.93 -6.14
N GLU A 204 0.04 17.35 -5.24
CA GLU A 204 0.17 17.16 -3.78
C GLU A 204 0.42 15.68 -3.40
N LYS A 205 -0.14 14.77 -4.21
CA LYS A 205 0.13 13.32 -4.18
C LYS A 205 0.82 12.97 -5.49
N VAL A 206 2.09 12.62 -5.41
CA VAL A 206 2.99 12.52 -6.57
C VAL A 206 2.61 11.33 -7.45
N PHE A 207 2.56 10.14 -6.85
CA PHE A 207 2.26 8.88 -7.54
C PHE A 207 1.05 8.15 -6.93
N VAL A 208 0.27 8.87 -6.12
CA VAL A 208 -0.95 8.37 -5.48
C VAL A 208 -2.14 9.19 -6.00
N PRO A 209 -3.27 8.56 -6.37
CA PRO A 209 -4.43 9.31 -6.86
C PRO A 209 -4.92 10.36 -5.86
N LYS A 210 -5.47 11.45 -6.39
CA LYS A 210 -5.94 12.59 -5.59
C LYS A 210 -7.05 12.19 -4.63
N GLU A 211 -7.85 11.18 -4.97
CA GLU A 211 -8.97 10.68 -4.17
C GLU A 211 -8.53 9.86 -2.96
N VAL A 212 -7.29 9.37 -2.93
CA VAL A 212 -6.79 8.54 -1.83
C VAL A 212 -6.42 9.43 -0.66
N ASN A 213 -7.15 9.33 0.44
CA ASN A 213 -6.84 10.07 1.65
C ASN A 213 -5.72 9.37 2.45
N LEU A 214 -4.51 9.96 2.45
CA LEU A 214 -3.33 9.43 3.16
C LEU A 214 -3.43 9.49 4.70
N GLN A 215 -4.46 10.15 5.23
CA GLN A 215 -4.79 10.14 6.67
C GLN A 215 -5.83 9.07 7.02
N ASP A 216 -6.57 8.57 6.02
CA ASP A 216 -7.55 7.50 6.20
C ASP A 216 -6.93 6.13 5.93
N ARG A 217 -6.96 5.29 6.95
CA ARG A 217 -6.41 3.94 6.87
C ARG A 217 -7.13 3.08 5.83
N TYR A 218 -8.45 3.22 5.73
CA TYR A 218 -9.25 2.45 4.79
C TYR A 218 -8.91 2.84 3.36
N SER A 219 -8.83 4.14 3.08
CA SER A 219 -8.45 4.65 1.76
C SER A 219 -7.08 4.17 1.29
N VAL A 220 -6.05 4.21 2.15
CA VAL A 220 -4.69 3.72 1.80
C VAL A 220 -4.68 2.21 1.53
N ALA A 221 -5.42 1.45 2.34
CA ALA A 221 -5.50 0.01 2.16
C ALA A 221 -6.25 -0.39 0.87
N ALA A 222 -7.33 0.32 0.51
CA ALA A 222 -8.04 0.13 -0.76
C ALA A 222 -7.09 0.37 -1.92
N TRP A 223 -6.41 1.51 -1.92
CA TRP A 223 -5.46 1.86 -2.97
C TRP A 223 -4.35 0.82 -3.11
N GLY A 224 -3.76 0.37 -1.99
CA GLY A 224 -2.73 -0.65 -2.01
C GLY A 224 -3.24 -1.97 -2.60
N PHE A 225 -4.47 -2.38 -2.26
CA PHE A 225 -5.09 -3.57 -2.82
C PHE A 225 -5.35 -3.42 -4.33
N GLU A 226 -5.97 -2.30 -4.74
CA GLU A 226 -6.25 -1.98 -6.15
C GLU A 226 -4.97 -1.98 -6.99
N LEU A 227 -3.90 -1.37 -6.49
CA LEU A 227 -2.59 -1.33 -7.15
C LEU A 227 -2.04 -2.74 -7.41
N ILE A 228 -2.02 -3.61 -6.39
CA ILE A 228 -1.48 -4.96 -6.53
C ILE A 228 -2.35 -5.83 -7.44
N SER A 229 -3.67 -5.68 -7.37
CA SER A 229 -4.59 -6.36 -8.29
C SER A 229 -4.33 -5.95 -9.74
N GLU A 230 -4.14 -4.65 -10.01
CA GLU A 230 -3.84 -4.15 -11.35
C GLU A 230 -2.48 -4.64 -11.88
N MET A 231 -1.43 -4.61 -11.04
CA MET A 231 -0.12 -5.12 -11.41
C MET A 231 -0.17 -6.59 -11.84
N LYS A 232 -0.86 -7.43 -11.06
CA LYS A 232 -1.01 -8.86 -11.37
C LYS A 232 -1.79 -9.11 -12.66
N PHE A 233 -2.84 -8.34 -12.89
CA PHE A 233 -3.64 -8.43 -14.11
C PHE A 233 -2.78 -8.16 -15.36
N ARG A 234 -1.96 -7.11 -15.33
CA ARG A 234 -1.04 -6.76 -16.43
C ARG A 234 0.05 -7.82 -16.65
N GLU A 235 0.62 -8.38 -15.58
CA GLU A 235 1.57 -9.50 -15.68
C GLU A 235 0.95 -10.75 -16.33
N GLU A 236 -0.35 -10.98 -16.16
CA GLU A 236 -1.07 -12.08 -16.80
C GLU A 236 -1.35 -11.80 -18.28
N GLU A 237 -1.79 -10.58 -18.64
CA GLU A 237 -1.93 -10.14 -20.03
C GLU A 237 -0.62 -10.23 -20.82
N ASP A 238 0.51 -9.80 -20.22
CA ASP A 238 1.84 -9.88 -20.84
C ASP A 238 2.29 -11.32 -21.08
N ARG A 239 1.93 -12.26 -20.20
CA ARG A 239 2.23 -13.69 -20.39
C ARG A 239 1.41 -14.30 -21.51
N HIS A 240 0.14 -13.92 -21.64
CA HIS A 240 -0.73 -14.42 -22.69
C HIS A 240 -0.38 -13.86 -24.08
N THR A 241 0.03 -12.60 -24.17
CA THR A 241 0.46 -11.97 -25.43
C THR A 241 1.83 -12.46 -25.92
N LYS A 242 2.76 -12.81 -25.02
CA LYS A 242 4.07 -13.39 -25.39
C LYS A 242 4.02 -14.88 -25.72
N ALA A 243 2.94 -15.58 -25.36
CA ALA A 243 2.75 -17.00 -25.63
C ALA A 243 1.96 -17.29 -26.93
N ALA A 244 1.40 -16.26 -27.56
CA ALA A 244 0.70 -16.30 -28.84
C ALA A 244 1.63 -15.92 -30.00
#